data_AF-V6I070-F1
#
_entry.id   AF-V6I070-F1
#
_cell.length_a   1.000
_cell.length_b   1.000
_cell.length_c   1.000
_cell.angle_alpha   90.00
_cell.angle_beta   90.00
_cell.angle_gamma   90.00
#
_symmetry.space_group_name_H-M   'P 1'
#
loop_
_entity.id
_entity.type
_entity.pdbx_description
1 polymer ?
#
loop_
_entity_poly.entity_id
_entity_poly.type
_entity_poly.pdbx_seq_one_letter_code
_entity_poly.pdbx_strand_id
1 'polypeptide(L)'
;MSILKKIILFWGTSFGLFWVLSCSSAEISENKKVRYESVPNPAGGNEIVLDEEGKEVTLNTGDPDFFLRPSKDPLEYFRVYISSDSYQLRQLRGSKFIKRKVDKGGDALISEELVRFNKINFIDDGIIIVVLNGNTGAFETIRFNTRVPRINDLAKIVQNDVTRWIMEHSEEKPVVTKFQIHYSLELKNKTGSTRDAVKEELKKEVIRRK
;
A
#
# COMPACT_ATOMS: atom_id res chain seq x y z
N MET A 1 -91.21 -43.99 -22.07
CA MET A 1 -91.36 -44.78 -20.83
C MET A 1 -90.07 -44.66 -20.02
N SER A 2 -90.14 -44.44 -18.69
CA SER A 2 -89.03 -44.30 -17.71
C SER A 2 -87.91 -43.28 -18.08
N ILE A 3 -87.66 -42.15 -17.40
CA ILE A 3 -87.62 -41.81 -15.95
C ILE A 3 -86.57 -42.62 -15.16
N LEU A 4 -85.40 -42.00 -14.88
CA LEU A 4 -84.94 -41.48 -13.57
C LEU A 4 -83.63 -40.66 -13.79
N LYS A 5 -83.52 -39.40 -13.35
CA LYS A 5 -82.86 -38.94 -12.09
C LYS A 5 -81.45 -39.54 -11.89
N LYS A 6 -80.33 -38.85 -11.61
CA LYS A 6 -79.98 -37.49 -11.09
C LYS A 6 -78.52 -37.20 -11.55
N ILE A 7 -77.83 -36.06 -11.39
CA ILE A 7 -78.03 -34.73 -10.75
C ILE A 7 -77.20 -33.67 -11.54
N ILE A 8 -77.17 -32.39 -11.10
CA ILE A 8 -76.20 -31.35 -11.52
C ILE A 8 -75.65 -30.68 -10.25
N LEU A 9 -74.34 -30.40 -10.17
CA LEU A 9 -73.75 -29.30 -9.37
C LEU A 9 -72.25 -29.03 -9.72
N PHE A 10 -72.07 -28.33 -10.84
CA PHE A 10 -71.27 -27.11 -11.06
C PHE A 10 -70.19 -26.63 -10.04
N TRP A 11 -69.14 -25.98 -10.60
CA TRP A 11 -67.96 -25.30 -9.99
C TRP A 11 -66.87 -26.24 -9.42
N GLY A 12 -65.57 -25.98 -9.59
CA GLY A 12 -64.92 -24.86 -10.27
C GLY A 12 -63.44 -25.12 -10.61
N THR A 13 -62.89 -24.24 -11.44
CA THR A 13 -61.50 -24.11 -11.90
C THR A 13 -60.38 -24.68 -11.01
N SER A 14 -59.50 -25.49 -11.59
CA SER A 14 -58.09 -25.60 -11.18
C SER A 14 -57.20 -25.59 -12.42
N PHE A 15 -56.55 -24.46 -12.67
CA PHE A 15 -55.61 -24.28 -13.77
C PHE A 15 -54.26 -24.87 -13.36
N GLY A 16 -53.78 -25.88 -14.08
CA GLY A 16 -52.50 -26.53 -13.78
C GLY A 16 -51.32 -25.57 -13.94
N LEU A 17 -50.38 -25.59 -12.98
CA LEU A 17 -49.16 -24.79 -13.01
C LEU A 17 -48.38 -24.99 -14.31
N PHE A 18 -48.29 -23.95 -15.13
CA PHE A 18 -47.25 -23.87 -16.15
C PHE A 18 -45.92 -23.52 -15.46
N TRP A 19 -44.97 -24.44 -15.48
CA TRP A 19 -43.63 -24.19 -14.96
C TRP A 19 -42.90 -23.16 -15.83
N VAL A 20 -42.46 -22.08 -15.20
CA VAL A 20 -41.69 -21.02 -15.85
C VAL A 20 -40.24 -21.47 -15.99
N LEU A 21 -39.88 -22.06 -17.14
CA LEU A 21 -38.48 -22.19 -17.55
C LEU A 21 -37.99 -20.84 -18.11
N SER A 22 -37.79 -19.88 -17.21
CA SER A 22 -37.08 -18.65 -17.52
C SER A 22 -35.60 -19.00 -17.72
N CYS A 23 -35.18 -19.13 -18.98
CA CYS A 23 -33.79 -19.32 -19.35
C CYS A 23 -33.02 -17.99 -19.16
N SER A 24 -32.82 -17.61 -17.90
CA SER A 24 -31.91 -16.54 -17.54
C SER A 24 -30.49 -17.00 -17.87
N SER A 25 -29.93 -16.45 -18.94
CA SER A 25 -28.49 -16.53 -19.21
C SER A 25 -27.77 -15.81 -18.09
N ALA A 26 -27.46 -16.54 -17.02
CA ALA A 26 -26.50 -16.10 -16.03
C ALA A 26 -25.15 -16.00 -16.74
N GLU A 27 -24.78 -14.79 -17.17
CA GLU A 27 -23.39 -14.44 -17.43
C GLU A 27 -22.65 -14.63 -16.11
N ILE A 28 -22.10 -15.84 -15.93
CA ILE A 28 -21.07 -16.10 -14.94
C ILE A 28 -19.93 -15.20 -15.38
N SER A 29 -19.78 -14.06 -14.70
CA SER A 29 -18.61 -13.21 -14.89
C SER A 29 -17.40 -14.05 -14.53
N GLU A 30 -16.63 -14.45 -15.55
CA GLU A 30 -15.36 -15.10 -15.32
C GLU A 30 -14.53 -14.15 -14.46
N ASN A 31 -14.36 -14.52 -13.19
CA ASN A 31 -13.47 -13.81 -12.29
C ASN A 31 -12.05 -14.06 -12.80
N LYS A 32 -11.65 -13.21 -13.75
CA LYS A 32 -10.43 -13.31 -14.54
C LYS A 32 -9.25 -13.11 -13.60
N LYS A 33 -8.85 -14.22 -12.97
CA LYS A 33 -7.87 -14.29 -11.91
C LYS A 33 -6.56 -13.71 -12.42
N VAL A 34 -6.30 -12.45 -12.08
CA VAL A 34 -5.17 -11.69 -12.58
C VAL A 34 -3.90 -12.44 -12.18
N ARG A 35 -3.18 -12.94 -13.19
CA ARG A 35 -1.99 -13.76 -12.98
C ARG A 35 -0.79 -12.82 -12.88
N TYR A 36 -0.37 -12.54 -11.66
CA TYR A 36 0.86 -11.80 -11.40
C TYR A 36 2.07 -12.67 -11.71
N GLU A 37 3.10 -12.06 -12.29
CA GLU A 37 4.36 -12.72 -12.65
C GLU A 37 5.47 -12.28 -11.70
N SER A 38 6.35 -13.21 -11.33
CA SER A 38 7.49 -12.92 -10.45
C SER A 38 8.49 -11.99 -11.13
N VAL A 39 8.97 -11.00 -10.39
CA VAL A 39 9.97 -10.02 -10.84
C VAL A 39 11.23 -10.20 -9.98
N PRO A 40 12.46 -10.15 -10.54
CA PRO A 40 13.68 -10.24 -9.74
C PRO A 40 13.81 -9.07 -8.76
N ASN A 41 14.55 -9.27 -7.66
CA ASN A 41 14.88 -8.19 -6.72
C ASN A 41 15.57 -7.02 -7.47
N PRO A 42 15.02 -5.79 -7.43
CA PRO A 42 15.60 -4.65 -8.12
C PRO A 42 17.00 -4.24 -7.64
N ALA A 43 17.42 -4.73 -6.46
CA ALA A 43 18.78 -4.56 -5.94
C ALA A 43 19.80 -5.58 -6.49
N GLY A 44 19.34 -6.64 -7.16
CA GLY A 44 20.14 -7.76 -7.68
C GLY A 44 19.67 -9.10 -7.14
N GLY A 45 19.78 -10.16 -7.95
CA GLY A 45 19.15 -11.47 -7.67
C GLY A 45 19.72 -12.31 -6.52
N ASN A 46 20.72 -11.82 -5.79
CA ASN A 46 21.39 -12.56 -4.70
C ASN A 46 20.89 -12.16 -3.30
N GLU A 47 20.05 -11.12 -3.19
CA GLU A 47 19.52 -10.61 -1.93
C GLU A 47 18.06 -11.03 -1.78
N ILE A 48 17.68 -11.63 -0.65
CA ILE A 48 16.27 -11.87 -0.31
C ILE A 48 15.58 -10.55 0.03
N VAL A 49 14.35 -10.37 -0.47
CA VAL A 49 13.52 -9.20 -0.15
C VAL A 49 12.68 -9.51 1.07
N LEU A 50 12.67 -8.60 2.06
CA LEU A 50 11.80 -8.72 3.24
C LEU A 50 10.65 -7.70 3.20
N ASP A 51 9.48 -8.09 3.68
CA ASP A 51 8.30 -7.22 3.86
C ASP A 51 8.33 -6.42 5.19
N GLU A 52 7.29 -5.61 5.43
CA GLU A 52 7.05 -4.89 6.69
C GLU A 52 6.97 -5.78 7.95
N GLU A 53 6.70 -7.08 7.79
CA GLU A 53 6.74 -8.08 8.88
C GLU A 53 8.07 -8.82 9.00
N GLY A 54 9.07 -8.45 8.19
CA GLY A 54 10.38 -9.09 8.18
C GLY A 54 10.38 -10.50 7.57
N LYS A 55 9.32 -10.87 6.84
CA LYS A 55 9.21 -12.16 6.12
C LYS A 55 9.76 -12.03 4.72
N GLU A 56 10.27 -13.12 4.17
CA GLU A 56 10.71 -13.19 2.78
C GLU A 56 9.51 -13.10 1.82
N VAL A 57 9.60 -12.21 0.84
CA VAL A 57 8.54 -11.94 -0.14
C VAL A 57 9.09 -11.92 -1.56
N THR A 58 8.36 -12.57 -2.49
CA THR A 58 8.67 -12.52 -3.92
C THR A 58 7.92 -11.35 -4.56
N LEU A 59 8.68 -10.37 -5.06
CA LEU A 59 8.11 -9.25 -5.82
C LEU A 59 7.45 -9.74 -7.11
N ASN A 60 6.35 -9.12 -7.48
CA ASN A 60 5.55 -9.51 -8.65
C ASN A 60 4.88 -8.31 -9.33
N THR A 61 4.32 -8.51 -10.52
CA THR A 61 3.66 -7.46 -11.31
C THR A 61 2.39 -6.84 -10.68
N GLY A 62 1.99 -7.29 -9.48
CA GLY A 62 0.92 -6.70 -8.68
C GLY A 62 1.41 -5.80 -7.52
N ASP A 63 2.70 -5.84 -7.18
CA ASP A 63 3.28 -4.85 -6.26
C ASP A 63 3.28 -3.45 -6.90
N PRO A 64 3.16 -2.36 -6.12
CA PRO A 64 3.34 -1.00 -6.63
C PRO A 64 4.61 -0.83 -7.47
N ASP A 65 4.49 -0.20 -8.66
CA ASP A 65 5.60 0.07 -9.61
C ASP A 65 6.89 0.54 -8.91
N PHE A 66 6.73 1.34 -7.85
CA PHE A 66 7.83 1.82 -7.02
C PHE A 66 8.77 0.69 -6.55
N PHE A 67 8.24 -0.45 -6.11
CA PHE A 67 9.04 -1.58 -5.66
C PHE A 67 9.72 -2.33 -6.81
N LEU A 68 9.22 -2.22 -8.05
CA LEU A 68 9.74 -2.94 -9.20
C LEU A 68 10.89 -2.20 -9.93
N ARG A 69 11.06 -0.88 -9.71
CA ARG A 69 12.09 -0.07 -10.38
C ARG A 69 13.52 -0.53 -10.02
N PRO A 70 14.43 -0.80 -10.98
CA PRO A 70 15.82 -1.18 -10.69
C PRO A 70 16.54 -0.19 -9.78
N SER A 71 17.23 -0.70 -8.77
CA SER A 71 18.08 0.07 -7.86
C SER A 71 19.45 0.28 -8.48
N LYS A 72 19.89 1.54 -8.60
CA LYS A 72 21.26 1.91 -8.99
C LYS A 72 22.12 2.37 -7.81
N ASP A 73 21.53 2.50 -6.63
CA ASP A 73 22.22 2.98 -5.43
C ASP A 73 22.61 1.79 -4.55
N PRO A 74 23.92 1.54 -4.29
CA PRO A 74 24.35 0.44 -3.44
C PRO A 74 23.96 0.63 -1.96
N LEU A 75 23.59 1.85 -1.56
CA LEU A 75 23.11 2.17 -0.21
C LEU A 75 21.57 2.14 -0.10
N GLU A 76 20.81 1.95 -1.18
CA GLU A 76 19.35 1.76 -1.10
C GLU A 76 19.04 0.39 -0.47
N TYR A 77 18.73 0.39 0.82
CA TYR A 77 18.41 -0.83 1.58
C TYR A 77 16.91 -1.03 1.73
N PHE A 78 16.14 0.06 1.80
CA PHE A 78 14.71 0.02 2.08
C PHE A 78 13.93 0.87 1.09
N ARG A 79 12.77 0.35 0.68
CA ARG A 79 11.69 1.12 0.06
C ARG A 79 10.49 1.13 0.97
N VAL A 80 9.85 2.28 1.09
CA VAL A 80 8.61 2.47 1.85
C VAL A 80 7.57 3.12 0.94
N TYR A 81 6.46 2.45 0.75
CA TYR A 81 5.29 3.00 0.07
C TYR A 81 4.24 3.35 1.12
N ILE A 82 3.84 4.61 1.17
CA ILE A 82 2.83 5.10 2.11
C ILE A 82 1.69 5.69 1.31
N SER A 83 0.50 5.15 1.53
CA SER A 83 -0.77 5.74 1.14
C SER A 83 -1.67 5.85 2.37
N SER A 84 -2.79 6.55 2.22
CA SER A 84 -3.83 6.56 3.27
C SER A 84 -4.53 5.21 3.50
N ASP A 85 -4.30 4.24 2.61
CA ASP A 85 -4.96 2.92 2.61
C ASP A 85 -3.99 1.80 3.02
N SER A 86 -2.68 2.06 2.98
CA SER A 86 -1.63 1.07 3.24
C SER A 86 -0.28 1.70 3.53
N TYR A 87 0.46 1.07 4.44
CA TYR A 87 1.90 1.17 4.58
C TYR A 87 2.49 -0.15 4.07
N GLN A 88 3.47 -0.08 3.17
CA GLN A 88 4.18 -1.26 2.65
C GLN A 88 5.68 -0.98 2.67
N LEU A 89 6.48 -1.96 3.09
CA LEU A 89 7.93 -1.84 3.14
C LEU A 89 8.57 -3.01 2.40
N ARG A 90 9.66 -2.73 1.69
CA ARG A 90 10.53 -3.76 1.10
C ARG A 90 11.96 -3.47 1.49
N GLN A 91 12.57 -4.35 2.28
CA GLN A 91 14.02 -4.37 2.46
C GLN A 91 14.64 -5.10 1.26
N LEU A 92 15.43 -4.39 0.46
CA LEU A 92 16.01 -4.89 -0.79
C LEU A 92 17.45 -5.43 -0.64
N ARG A 93 18.16 -5.04 0.42
CA ARG A 93 19.58 -5.38 0.67
C ARG A 93 19.86 -5.64 2.15
N GLY A 94 20.91 -6.40 2.40
CA GLY A 94 21.56 -6.49 3.72
C GLY A 94 20.74 -7.24 4.77
N SER A 95 19.73 -8.00 4.34
CA SER A 95 18.82 -8.78 5.20
C SER A 95 19.52 -9.86 6.05
N LYS A 96 20.76 -10.20 5.70
CA LYS A 96 21.68 -11.02 6.51
C LYS A 96 22.23 -10.27 7.74
N PHE A 97 22.47 -8.96 7.63
CA PHE A 97 23.25 -8.17 8.60
C PHE A 97 22.39 -7.28 9.49
N ILE A 98 21.33 -6.71 8.91
CA ILE A 98 20.47 -5.73 9.57
C ILE A 98 19.02 -5.97 9.16
N LYS A 99 18.09 -5.82 10.09
CA LYS A 99 16.64 -5.86 9.85
C LYS A 99 15.95 -4.73 10.58
N ARG A 100 14.84 -4.24 10.03
CA ARG A 100 13.93 -3.37 10.76
C ARG A 100 13.07 -4.24 11.69
N LYS A 101 12.99 -3.88 12.97
CA LYS A 101 12.03 -4.49 13.90
C LYS A 101 10.60 -4.14 13.50
N VAL A 102 9.71 -5.13 13.49
CA VAL A 102 8.31 -4.97 13.10
C VAL A 102 7.58 -4.02 14.07
N ASP A 103 6.99 -2.95 13.53
CA ASP A 103 6.16 -1.98 14.27
C ASP A 103 4.86 -1.66 13.50
N LYS A 104 3.91 -2.60 13.56
CA LYS A 104 2.61 -2.47 12.90
C LYS A 104 1.78 -1.29 13.43
N GLY A 105 1.99 -0.92 14.70
CA GLY A 105 1.27 0.19 15.33
C GLY A 105 1.68 1.52 14.69
N GLY A 106 2.98 1.80 14.63
CA GLY A 106 3.49 2.97 13.93
C GLY A 106 3.22 2.94 12.42
N ASP A 107 3.26 1.77 11.78
CA ASP A 107 2.99 1.64 10.33
C ASP A 107 1.55 2.10 10.00
N ALA A 108 0.57 1.70 10.81
CA ALA A 108 -0.81 2.15 10.67
C ALA A 108 -1.00 3.65 10.97
N LEU A 109 -0.38 4.16 12.04
CA LEU A 109 -0.47 5.58 12.42
C LEU A 109 0.07 6.52 11.33
N ILE A 110 1.18 6.14 10.68
CA ILE A 110 1.79 6.92 9.59
C ILE A 110 0.88 6.96 8.36
N SER A 111 0.17 5.88 8.03
CA SER A 111 -0.88 5.89 7.00
C SER A 111 -2.08 6.77 7.39
N GLU A 112 -2.49 6.77 8.66
CA GLU A 112 -3.59 7.60 9.15
C GLU A 112 -3.25 9.11 9.10
N GLU A 113 -2.02 9.51 9.45
CA GLU A 113 -1.56 10.90 9.31
C GLU A 113 -1.70 11.40 7.85
N LEU A 114 -1.46 10.52 6.87
CA LEU A 114 -1.55 10.84 5.45
C LEU A 114 -2.98 11.18 4.98
N VAL A 115 -4.02 10.67 5.66
CA VAL A 115 -5.45 10.89 5.31
C VAL A 115 -5.79 12.39 5.21
N ARG A 116 -5.14 13.23 6.03
CA ARG A 116 -5.39 14.69 6.10
C ARG A 116 -5.00 15.42 4.80
N PHE A 117 -4.20 14.79 3.95
CA PHE A 117 -3.65 15.34 2.72
C PHE A 117 -4.36 14.82 1.44
N ASN A 118 -5.36 13.93 1.58
CA ASN A 118 -6.14 13.31 0.49
C ASN A 118 -7.13 14.24 -0.24
N LYS A 119 -6.68 15.47 -0.54
CA LYS A 119 -7.42 16.49 -1.27
C LYS A 119 -7.15 16.47 -2.78
N ILE A 120 -6.07 15.80 -3.20
CA ILE A 120 -5.62 15.68 -4.59
C ILE A 120 -5.05 14.28 -4.87
N ASN A 121 -5.10 13.86 -6.13
CA ASN A 121 -4.28 12.76 -6.62
C ASN A 121 -2.86 13.28 -6.82
N PHE A 122 -1.90 12.79 -6.04
CA PHE A 122 -0.51 13.26 -6.05
C PHE A 122 0.43 12.17 -5.58
N ILE A 123 1.51 11.94 -6.34
CA ILE A 123 2.61 11.07 -5.93
C ILE A 123 3.82 11.96 -5.68
N ASP A 124 4.44 11.78 -4.52
CA ASP A 124 5.69 12.43 -4.10
C ASP A 124 6.73 11.39 -3.67
N ASP A 125 8.00 11.78 -3.65
CA ASP A 125 9.06 10.92 -3.16
C ASP A 125 10.11 11.65 -2.33
N GLY A 126 10.84 10.90 -1.51
CA GLY A 126 11.86 11.40 -0.62
C GLY A 126 12.93 10.33 -0.37
N ILE A 127 14.16 10.75 -0.12
CA ILE A 127 15.28 9.84 0.18
C ILE A 127 15.88 10.24 1.51
N ILE A 128 15.77 9.37 2.51
CA ILE A 128 16.43 9.54 3.81
C ILE A 128 17.78 8.82 3.77
N ILE A 129 18.82 9.49 4.23
CA ILE A 129 20.12 8.90 4.59
C ILE A 129 20.08 8.63 6.10
N VAL A 130 20.34 7.38 6.47
CA VAL A 130 20.54 6.95 7.85
C VAL A 130 22.02 6.64 8.06
N VAL A 131 22.59 7.16 9.14
CA VAL A 131 23.91 6.78 9.67
C VAL A 131 23.69 6.16 11.05
N LEU A 132 24.30 5.00 11.28
CA LEU A 132 24.27 4.29 12.55
C LEU A 132 25.59 4.46 13.28
N ASN A 133 25.51 4.50 14.60
CA ASN A 133 26.68 4.42 15.44
C ASN A 133 27.38 3.06 15.25
N GLY A 134 28.66 3.07 14.88
CA GLY A 134 29.42 1.86 14.57
C GLY A 134 29.72 0.92 15.75
N ASN A 135 29.36 1.31 16.99
CA ASN A 135 29.48 0.45 18.17
C ASN A 135 28.13 -0.09 18.65
N THR A 136 27.06 0.71 18.59
CA THR A 136 25.74 0.35 19.18
C THR A 136 24.64 0.06 18.17
N GLY A 137 24.81 0.45 16.90
CA GLY A 137 23.81 0.26 15.85
C GLY A 137 22.59 1.18 15.96
N ALA A 138 22.57 2.09 16.93
CA ALA A 138 21.56 3.12 17.09
C ALA A 138 21.68 4.21 16.02
N PHE A 139 20.59 4.93 15.74
CA PHE A 139 20.59 6.07 14.83
C PHE A 139 21.47 7.21 15.35
N GLU A 140 22.50 7.57 14.58
CA GLU A 140 23.41 8.68 14.84
C GLU A 140 23.06 9.89 13.97
N THR A 141 22.59 9.67 12.74
CA THR A 141 22.06 10.74 11.90
C THR A 141 20.93 10.24 11.02
N ILE A 142 19.84 11.00 11.01
CA ILE A 142 18.73 10.87 10.07
C ILE A 142 18.60 12.21 9.36
N ARG A 143 18.64 12.22 8.03
CA ARG A 143 18.38 13.42 7.23
C ARG A 143 17.91 13.06 5.83
N PHE A 144 17.25 13.98 5.14
CA PHE A 144 17.08 13.83 3.70
C PHE A 144 18.42 13.94 2.95
N ASN A 145 18.48 13.27 1.81
CA ASN A 145 19.39 13.59 0.72
C ASN A 145 18.88 14.86 -0.01
N THR A 146 19.42 15.18 -1.20
CA THR A 146 18.93 16.27 -2.06
C THR A 146 17.48 16.09 -2.52
N ARG A 147 16.90 14.89 -2.37
CA ARG A 147 15.52 14.55 -2.72
C ARG A 147 14.61 14.57 -1.48
N VAL A 148 13.93 15.69 -1.30
CA VAL A 148 12.95 15.95 -0.22
C VAL A 148 11.54 15.99 -0.83
N PRO A 149 10.49 15.47 -0.16
CA PRO A 149 9.11 15.66 -0.57
C PRO A 149 8.78 17.16 -0.76
N ARG A 150 8.04 17.48 -1.81
CA ARG A 150 7.71 18.86 -2.21
C ARG A 150 6.75 19.56 -1.23
N ILE A 151 6.00 18.79 -0.45
CA ILE A 151 5.13 19.30 0.61
C ILE A 151 5.83 19.12 1.95
N ASN A 152 6.18 20.23 2.62
CA ASN A 152 6.91 20.23 3.89
C ASN A 152 6.29 19.34 4.97
N ASP A 153 4.96 19.27 5.05
CA ASP A 153 4.29 18.45 6.06
C ASP A 153 4.33 16.94 5.71
N LEU A 154 4.44 16.55 4.43
CA LEU A 154 4.78 15.16 4.05
C LEU A 154 6.25 14.83 4.37
N ALA A 155 7.16 15.80 4.22
CA ALA A 155 8.55 15.63 4.62
C ALA A 155 8.70 15.44 6.15
N LYS A 156 7.77 15.96 6.97
CA LYS A 156 7.69 15.65 8.40
C LYS A 156 7.19 14.23 8.66
N ILE A 157 6.14 13.78 7.98
CA ILE A 157 5.63 12.40 8.11
C ILE A 157 6.75 11.38 7.83
N VAL A 158 7.52 11.58 6.75
CA VAL A 158 8.68 10.73 6.42
C VAL A 158 9.77 10.76 7.50
N GLN A 159 10.04 11.92 8.12
CA GLN A 159 11.00 12.00 9.23
C GLN A 159 10.49 11.31 10.49
N ASN A 160 9.23 11.55 10.86
CA ASN A 160 8.58 10.88 11.99
C ASN A 160 8.64 9.36 11.81
N ASP A 161 8.33 8.89 10.60
CA ASP A 161 8.34 7.47 10.24
C ASP A 161 9.68 6.80 10.50
N VAL A 162 10.79 7.35 9.98
CA VAL A 162 12.11 6.74 10.21
C VAL A 162 12.56 6.89 11.66
N THR A 163 12.24 7.98 12.36
CA THR A 163 12.74 8.21 13.75
C THR A 163 12.24 7.19 14.78
N ARG A 164 11.09 6.54 14.53
CA ARG A 164 10.56 5.45 15.39
C ARG A 164 11.14 4.06 15.06
N TRP A 165 11.85 3.89 13.94
CA TRP A 165 12.37 2.57 13.57
C TRP A 165 13.40 2.08 14.59
N ILE A 166 13.37 0.79 14.88
CA ILE A 166 14.39 0.09 15.65
C ILE A 166 15.07 -0.89 14.71
N MET A 167 16.41 -0.88 14.68
CA MET A 167 17.19 -1.80 13.86
C MET A 167 17.72 -2.95 14.71
N GLU A 168 17.55 -4.17 14.20
CA GLU A 168 18.09 -5.41 14.77
C GLU A 168 19.31 -5.83 13.94
N HIS A 169 20.44 -6.07 14.61
CA HIS A 169 21.72 -6.40 13.98
C HIS A 169 22.05 -7.88 14.20
N SER A 170 22.63 -8.54 13.21
CA SER A 170 23.01 -9.96 13.30
C SER A 170 24.26 -10.21 14.15
N GLU A 171 25.06 -9.18 14.36
CA GLU A 171 26.36 -9.20 15.05
C GLU A 171 26.36 -8.14 16.16
N GLU A 172 27.15 -8.35 17.21
CA GLU A 172 27.30 -7.41 18.33
C GLU A 172 27.80 -6.03 17.87
N LYS A 173 28.62 -6.00 16.81
CA LYS A 173 29.06 -4.77 16.15
C LYS A 173 28.35 -4.62 14.80
N PRO A 174 27.70 -3.47 14.53
CA PRO A 174 27.03 -3.23 13.26
C PRO A 174 27.99 -3.26 12.06
N VAL A 175 27.77 -4.21 11.15
CA VAL A 175 28.47 -4.26 9.85
C VAL A 175 27.98 -3.15 8.92
N VAL A 176 26.66 -2.85 8.97
CA VAL A 176 26.03 -1.80 8.16
C VAL A 176 25.92 -0.53 9.00
N THR A 177 26.76 0.47 8.70
CA THR A 177 26.79 1.76 9.43
C THR A 177 26.14 2.92 8.69
N LYS A 178 25.76 2.73 7.42
CA LYS A 178 25.08 3.74 6.60
C LYS A 178 24.21 3.10 5.54
N PHE A 179 22.99 3.58 5.38
CA PHE A 179 22.08 3.17 4.32
C PHE A 179 21.12 4.31 3.93
N GLN A 180 20.33 4.08 2.89
CA GLN A 180 19.28 4.96 2.40
C GLN A 180 17.92 4.25 2.41
N ILE A 181 16.89 5.01 2.74
CA ILE A 181 15.48 4.63 2.67
C ILE A 181 14.83 5.49 1.60
N HIS A 182 14.25 4.87 0.59
CA HIS A 182 13.50 5.56 -0.45
C HIS A 182 12.01 5.50 -0.10
N TYR A 183 11.36 6.67 -0.08
CA TYR A 183 9.94 6.81 0.20
C TYR A 183 9.18 7.16 -1.08
N SER A 184 8.00 6.55 -1.24
CA SER A 184 6.97 6.93 -2.20
C SER A 184 5.68 7.22 -1.44
N LEU A 185 5.15 8.42 -1.59
CA LEU A 185 3.97 8.92 -0.91
C LEU A 185 2.84 9.06 -1.92
N GLU A 186 1.74 8.33 -1.75
CA GLU A 186 0.56 8.44 -2.61
C GLU A 186 -0.61 9.09 -1.85
N LEU A 187 -1.02 10.26 -2.34
CA LEU A 187 -2.26 10.92 -1.96
C LEU A 187 -3.33 10.60 -3.01
N LYS A 188 -4.52 10.22 -2.54
CA LYS A 188 -5.70 9.99 -3.37
C LYS A 188 -6.76 11.02 -3.02
N ASN A 189 -7.39 11.65 -4.01
CA ASN A 189 -8.48 12.59 -3.79
C ASN A 189 -9.73 11.85 -3.30
N LYS A 190 -9.96 11.87 -1.98
CA LYS A 190 -11.15 11.28 -1.34
C LYS A 190 -12.22 12.32 -0.99
N THR A 191 -11.90 13.61 -1.13
CA THR A 191 -12.79 14.73 -0.78
C THR A 191 -13.53 15.34 -1.98
N GLY A 192 -13.31 14.82 -3.20
CA GLY A 192 -13.87 15.37 -4.44
C GLY A 192 -13.37 16.77 -4.80
N SER A 193 -12.32 17.25 -4.12
CA SER A 193 -11.81 18.62 -4.27
C SER A 193 -11.07 18.80 -5.59
N THR A 194 -11.22 19.95 -6.25
CA THR A 194 -10.50 20.21 -7.49
C THR A 194 -9.06 20.62 -7.19
N ARG A 195 -8.12 20.21 -8.06
CA ARG A 195 -6.68 20.52 -7.94
C ARG A 195 -6.42 22.01 -7.72
N ASP A 196 -7.21 22.87 -8.37
CA ASP A 196 -6.97 24.30 -8.36
C ASP A 196 -7.49 24.95 -7.07
N ALA A 197 -8.57 24.44 -6.46
CA ALA A 197 -8.99 24.82 -5.11
C ALA A 197 -7.92 24.47 -4.06
N VAL A 198 -7.33 23.28 -4.15
CA VAL A 198 -6.27 22.83 -3.23
C VAL A 198 -4.96 23.59 -3.44
N LYS A 199 -4.63 23.98 -4.68
CA LYS A 199 -3.50 24.89 -4.93
C LYS A 199 -3.68 26.25 -4.25
N GLU A 200 -4.88 26.84 -4.30
CA GLU A 200 -5.14 28.11 -3.62
C GLU A 200 -5.11 27.97 -2.09
N GLU A 201 -5.56 26.83 -1.55
CA GLU A 201 -5.44 26.52 -0.11
C GLU A 201 -3.96 26.37 0.31
N LEU A 202 -3.16 25.58 -0.42
CA LEU A 202 -1.73 25.38 -0.16
C LEU A 202 -0.91 26.67 -0.32
N LYS A 203 -1.22 27.51 -1.32
CA LYS A 203 -0.60 28.86 -1.45
C LYS A 203 -0.88 29.72 -0.23
N LYS A 204 -2.13 29.75 0.25
CA LYS A 204 -2.52 30.51 1.45
C LYS A 204 -1.79 29.99 2.68
N GLU A 205 -1.70 28.68 2.85
CA GLU A 205 -0.96 28.04 3.95
C GLU A 205 0.53 28.45 3.98
N VAL A 206 1.19 28.49 2.81
CA VAL A 206 2.59 28.94 2.67
C VAL A 206 2.77 30.44 2.96
N ILE A 207 1.79 31.27 2.62
CA ILE A 207 1.81 32.72 2.92
C ILE A 207 1.55 32.98 4.41
N ARG A 208 0.68 32.19 5.05
CA ARG A 208 0.26 32.38 6.45
C ARG A 208 1.30 31.94 7.49
N ARG A 209 2.37 31.26 7.05
CA ARG A 209 3.51 30.80 7.88
C ARG A 209 4.79 31.64 7.65
N LYS A 210 4.66 32.83 7.07
CA LYS A 210 5.69 33.88 7.00
C LYS A 210 5.30 35.05 7.91
#